data_AF-A0A3N5W425-F1
#
_entry.id   AF-A0A3N5W425-F1
#
_cell.length_a   1.000
_cell.length_b   1.000
_cell.length_c   1.000
_cell.angle_alpha   90.00
_cell.angle_beta   90.00
_cell.angle_gamma   90.00
#
_symmetry.space_group_name_H-M   'P 1'
#
loop_
_entity.id
_entity.type
_entity.pdbx_description
1 polymer ?
#
loop_
_entity_poly.entity_id
_entity_poly.type
_entity_poly.pdbx_seq_one_letter_code
_entity_poly.pdbx_strand_id
1 'polypeptide(L)'
;MSAILAIQIENVYTFGQTMDTTISNFSNLTMPLKNTTIVDTKSKTLSLDLDDQKNYSVKTVTYTPKFLCGNVTSNEGPVRPGHYDTDISILNKQDYPIKILWNVIPNDGNSSNSIIKILEPESSTGITCRDILPLVTNGKNLLEGFVLLSLPISGNMINAFPDPNNPEASILRSIDELQANLIDVQVFYTANALPELPSEMIFSKIDFRILSDPSGKIPQGFLRQVLEVSLASNIDQIYDQILRVKSLLKERFSLSDSEMNAINIQIERSDIDSLFTKDDHAISSSRLSPNIYFR
;
A
#
# COMPACT_ATOMS: atom_id res chain seq x y z
N MET A 1 14.08 36.88 -15.68
CA MET A 1 14.87 35.68 -15.36
C MET A 1 14.64 35.39 -13.90
N SER A 2 13.70 34.50 -13.60
CA SER A 2 13.41 34.04 -12.23
C SER A 2 13.98 32.65 -12.07
N ALA A 3 14.83 32.47 -11.06
CA ALA A 3 15.29 31.16 -10.62
C ALA A 3 14.33 30.66 -9.53
N ILE A 4 13.72 29.50 -9.77
CA ILE A 4 12.96 28.74 -8.76
C ILE A 4 13.96 27.75 -8.16
N LEU A 5 14.27 27.92 -6.88
CA LEU A 5 15.03 26.94 -6.11
C LEU A 5 14.02 26.10 -5.32
N ALA A 6 13.76 24.88 -5.77
CA ALA A 6 12.98 23.90 -5.03
C ALA A 6 13.91 23.09 -4.13
N ILE A 7 13.69 23.13 -2.82
CA ILE A 7 14.31 22.21 -1.87
C ILE A 7 13.18 21.54 -1.10
N GLN A 8 13.23 20.21 -1.10
CA GLN A 8 12.25 19.30 -0.53
C GLN A 8 12.72 18.88 0.87
N ILE A 9 12.06 19.38 1.91
CA ILE A 9 12.13 18.89 3.29
C ILE A 9 10.72 19.03 3.90
N GLU A 10 10.32 18.03 4.69
CA GLU A 10 9.04 17.85 5.36
C GLU A 10 8.60 19.07 6.20
N ASN A 11 7.28 19.26 6.30
CA ASN A 11 6.53 20.42 6.82
C ASN A 11 6.28 21.55 5.80
N VAL A 12 5.20 21.36 5.04
CA VAL A 12 4.70 22.31 4.05
C VAL A 12 4.17 23.57 4.76
N TYR A 13 4.92 24.67 4.63
CA TYR A 13 4.40 26.03 4.80
C TYR A 13 4.42 26.73 3.44
N THR A 14 3.26 26.88 2.81
CA THR A 14 3.11 27.65 1.58
C THR A 14 2.71 29.09 1.93
N PHE A 15 3.49 30.06 1.43
CA PHE A 15 3.09 31.47 1.37
C PHE A 15 2.66 31.78 -0.07
N GLY A 16 1.50 32.41 -0.26
CA GLY A 16 1.02 32.83 -1.58
C GLY A 16 0.06 34.03 -1.50
N GLN A 17 0.05 34.87 -2.53
CA GLN A 17 -0.90 35.98 -2.68
C GLN A 17 -2.21 35.49 -3.32
N THR A 18 -3.34 36.08 -2.92
CA THR A 18 -4.69 35.71 -3.35
C THR A 18 -4.95 36.07 -4.82
N MET A 19 -5.45 35.10 -5.59
CA MET A 19 -6.08 35.29 -6.90
C MET A 19 -7.44 34.60 -6.89
N ASP A 20 -8.47 35.41 -7.11
CA ASP A 20 -9.88 35.04 -7.12
C ASP A 20 -10.21 34.35 -8.45
N THR A 21 -10.73 33.12 -8.43
CA THR A 21 -11.30 32.50 -9.64
C THR A 21 -12.50 31.61 -9.33
N THR A 22 -13.57 31.95 -10.03
CA THR A 22 -14.94 31.44 -9.96
C THR A 22 -15.08 29.99 -10.39
N ILE A 23 -15.76 29.20 -9.56
CA ILE A 23 -16.15 27.81 -9.83
C ILE A 23 -17.35 27.80 -10.77
N SER A 24 -17.24 27.14 -11.92
CA SER A 24 -18.39 26.78 -12.75
C SER A 24 -18.65 25.27 -12.66
N ASN A 25 -19.82 24.92 -12.12
CA ASN A 25 -20.34 23.56 -12.08
C ASN A 25 -21.00 23.23 -13.41
N PHE A 26 -20.53 22.17 -14.08
CA PHE A 26 -21.29 21.50 -15.13
C PHE A 26 -21.47 20.03 -14.76
N SER A 27 -22.60 19.74 -14.12
CA SER A 27 -23.15 18.39 -14.01
C SER A 27 -24.07 18.18 -15.21
N ASN A 28 -23.72 17.26 -16.11
CA ASN A 28 -24.66 16.50 -16.94
C ASN A 28 -23.87 15.52 -17.81
N LEU A 29 -23.97 14.24 -17.51
CA LEU A 29 -23.86 13.15 -18.49
C LEU A 29 -24.61 11.94 -17.94
N THR A 30 -25.91 11.93 -18.20
CA THR A 30 -26.74 10.73 -18.23
C THR A 30 -26.27 9.89 -19.42
N MET A 31 -25.76 8.68 -19.19
CA MET A 31 -25.58 7.68 -20.25
C MET A 31 -26.32 6.39 -19.88
N PRO A 32 -26.93 5.72 -20.87
CA PRO A 32 -27.87 4.64 -20.65
C PRO A 32 -27.17 3.34 -20.24
N LEU A 33 -27.84 2.62 -19.34
CA LEU A 33 -27.53 1.25 -18.95
C LEU A 33 -27.61 0.33 -20.20
N LYS A 34 -26.46 -0.02 -20.77
CA LYS A 34 -26.35 -1.09 -21.76
C LYS A 34 -25.81 -2.32 -21.05
N ASN A 35 -26.73 -3.21 -20.64
CA ASN A 35 -26.39 -4.57 -20.25
C ASN A 35 -25.83 -5.31 -21.48
N THR A 36 -24.51 -5.44 -21.54
CA THR A 36 -23.85 -6.42 -22.41
C THR A 36 -23.12 -7.42 -21.54
N THR A 37 -23.86 -8.41 -21.06
CA THR A 37 -23.32 -9.70 -20.63
C THR A 37 -22.82 -10.42 -21.89
N ILE A 38 -21.53 -10.29 -22.20
CA ILE A 38 -20.86 -11.22 -23.13
C ILE A 38 -20.36 -12.38 -22.28
N VAL A 39 -21.24 -13.37 -22.11
CA VAL A 39 -20.87 -14.71 -21.65
C VAL A 39 -20.24 -15.39 -22.86
N ASP A 40 -18.91 -15.48 -22.87
CA ASP A 40 -18.17 -16.19 -23.93
C ASP A 40 -18.39 -17.70 -23.75
N THR A 41 -19.53 -18.17 -24.28
CA THR A 41 -19.91 -19.59 -24.28
C THR A 41 -19.27 -20.25 -25.50
N LYS A 42 -17.96 -20.47 -25.44
CA LYS A 42 -17.27 -21.46 -26.28
C LYS A 42 -16.78 -22.60 -25.40
N SER A 43 -17.74 -23.36 -24.86
CA SER A 43 -17.47 -24.77 -24.56
C SER A 43 -17.19 -25.48 -25.87
N LYS A 44 -15.90 -25.66 -26.18
CA LYS A 44 -15.47 -26.76 -27.04
C LYS A 44 -15.67 -28.01 -26.20
N THR A 45 -16.81 -28.67 -26.38
CA THR A 45 -16.97 -30.09 -26.04
C THR A 45 -15.98 -30.87 -26.90
N LEU A 46 -14.75 -31.02 -26.39
CA LEU A 46 -13.88 -32.12 -26.76
C LEU A 46 -14.48 -33.34 -26.09
N SER A 47 -15.23 -34.11 -26.87
CA SER A 47 -15.51 -35.50 -26.57
C SER A 47 -14.18 -36.18 -26.26
N LEU A 48 -13.93 -36.48 -24.99
CA LEU A 48 -12.82 -37.34 -24.59
C LEU A 48 -13.14 -38.72 -25.14
N ASP A 49 -12.34 -39.16 -26.12
CA ASP A 49 -12.19 -40.57 -26.41
C ASP A 49 -11.89 -41.29 -25.09
N LEU A 50 -12.78 -42.20 -24.70
CA LEU A 50 -12.48 -43.26 -23.77
C LEU A 50 -11.51 -44.22 -24.47
N ASP A 51 -10.23 -43.90 -24.46
CA ASP A 51 -9.18 -44.92 -24.44
C ASP A 51 -7.84 -44.32 -24.02
N ASP A 52 -7.12 -45.07 -23.18
CA ASP A 52 -5.83 -44.77 -22.55
C ASP A 52 -5.88 -44.01 -21.20
N GLN A 53 -6.54 -44.64 -20.20
CA GLN A 53 -6.38 -44.28 -18.78
C GLN A 53 -4.96 -44.64 -18.31
N LYS A 54 -3.97 -43.85 -18.74
CA LYS A 54 -2.69 -43.78 -18.05
C LYS A 54 -2.96 -43.13 -16.69
N ASN A 55 -2.78 -43.90 -15.61
CA ASN A 55 -2.85 -43.43 -14.24
C ASN A 55 -1.71 -42.44 -13.97
N TYR A 56 -1.87 -41.19 -14.41
CA TYR A 56 -0.95 -40.11 -14.13
C TYR A 56 -1.14 -39.65 -12.68
N SER A 57 -0.21 -40.00 -11.80
CA SER A 57 -0.19 -39.48 -10.44
C SER A 57 0.27 -38.02 -10.44
N VAL A 58 -0.39 -37.16 -9.66
CA VAL A 58 0.06 -35.77 -9.50
C VAL A 58 1.43 -35.75 -8.84
N LYS A 59 2.37 -35.03 -9.46
CA LYS A 59 3.73 -34.84 -8.97
C LYS A 59 3.85 -33.60 -8.10
N THR A 60 3.35 -32.47 -8.59
CA THR A 60 3.43 -31.17 -7.91
C THR A 60 2.19 -30.34 -8.24
N VAL A 61 1.69 -29.62 -7.24
CA VAL A 61 0.68 -28.57 -7.42
C VAL A 61 1.32 -27.22 -7.12
N THR A 62 1.13 -26.22 -7.98
CA THR A 62 1.69 -24.88 -7.78
C THR A 62 0.66 -23.77 -7.92
N TYR A 63 0.91 -22.65 -7.25
CA TYR A 63 0.15 -21.39 -7.40
C TYR A 63 1.16 -20.25 -7.58
N THR A 64 0.82 -19.28 -8.43
CA THR A 64 1.72 -18.17 -8.79
C THR A 64 1.06 -16.80 -8.61
N PRO A 65 0.73 -16.40 -7.38
CA PRO A 65 0.26 -15.05 -7.09
C PRO A 65 1.26 -13.98 -7.54
N LYS A 66 0.76 -12.95 -8.24
CA LYS A 66 1.53 -11.72 -8.50
C LYS A 66 1.54 -10.86 -7.23
N PHE A 67 2.61 -10.16 -6.93
CA PHE A 67 2.65 -9.17 -5.87
C PHE A 67 3.13 -7.81 -6.38
N LEU A 68 2.74 -6.77 -5.65
CA LEU A 68 3.18 -5.39 -5.81
C LEU A 68 3.30 -4.76 -4.41
N CYS A 69 4.51 -4.31 -4.07
CA CYS A 69 4.87 -3.84 -2.74
C CYS A 69 5.65 -2.54 -2.82
N GLY A 70 5.26 -1.54 -2.05
CA GLY A 70 6.04 -0.31 -1.85
C GLY A 70 5.30 0.96 -2.21
N ASN A 71 6.07 2.02 -2.44
CA ASN A 71 5.57 3.38 -2.62
C ASN A 71 5.86 3.90 -4.02
N VAL A 72 4.86 4.57 -4.60
CA VAL A 72 5.01 5.36 -5.82
C VAL A 72 4.86 6.83 -5.43
N THR A 73 5.92 7.62 -5.62
CA THR A 73 5.96 9.03 -5.19
C THR A 73 5.68 10.02 -6.31
N SER A 74 5.80 9.60 -7.58
CA SER A 74 5.59 10.44 -8.75
C SER A 74 4.45 9.92 -9.62
N ASN A 75 3.86 10.80 -10.43
CA ASN A 75 2.84 10.43 -11.43
C ASN A 75 3.43 9.70 -12.66
N GLU A 76 4.64 9.18 -12.56
CA GLU A 76 5.33 8.52 -13.68
C GLU A 76 5.16 7.00 -13.58
N GLY A 77 4.68 6.38 -14.66
CA GLY A 77 4.47 4.93 -14.74
C GLY A 77 2.99 4.52 -14.85
N PRO A 78 2.71 3.20 -14.90
CA PRO A 78 1.37 2.68 -15.12
C PRO A 78 0.48 2.72 -13.87
N VAL A 79 1.09 2.95 -12.70
CA VAL A 79 0.44 2.95 -11.39
C VAL A 79 0.42 4.38 -10.84
N ARG A 80 -0.64 4.74 -10.12
CA ARG A 80 -0.78 6.07 -9.52
C ARG A 80 0.16 6.22 -8.31
N PRO A 81 0.52 7.45 -7.91
CA PRO A 81 1.21 7.66 -6.65
C PRO A 81 0.39 7.10 -5.48
N GLY A 82 1.07 6.45 -4.54
CA GLY A 82 0.46 5.86 -3.37
C GLY A 82 1.24 4.68 -2.80
N HIS A 83 0.73 4.15 -1.69
CA HIS A 83 1.23 2.92 -1.08
C HIS A 83 0.51 1.71 -1.66
N TYR A 84 1.27 0.70 -2.04
CA TYR A 84 0.80 -0.56 -2.58
C TYR A 84 1.22 -1.70 -1.66
N ASP A 85 0.24 -2.50 -1.27
CA ASP A 85 0.44 -3.70 -0.45
C ASP A 85 -0.29 -4.89 -1.07
N THR A 86 0.29 -6.07 -0.87
CA THR A 86 -0.23 -7.34 -1.34
C THR A 86 -0.27 -8.30 -0.17
N ASP A 87 -1.43 -8.89 0.07
CA ASP A 87 -1.64 -9.99 1.01
C ASP A 87 -2.06 -11.25 0.24
N ILE A 88 -1.24 -12.29 0.31
CA ILE A 88 -1.54 -13.60 -0.25
C ILE A 88 -2.02 -14.49 0.90
N SER A 89 -3.32 -14.67 0.99
CA SER A 89 -3.98 -15.54 1.95
C SER A 89 -4.01 -16.99 1.45
N ILE A 90 -3.64 -17.92 2.32
CA ILE A 90 -3.56 -19.35 2.02
C ILE A 90 -4.38 -20.11 3.07
N LEU A 91 -5.36 -20.88 2.64
CA LEU A 91 -6.21 -21.73 3.48
C LEU A 91 -5.90 -23.20 3.23
N ASN A 92 -5.57 -23.94 4.29
CA ASN A 92 -5.59 -25.39 4.26
C ASN A 92 -7.05 -25.87 4.34
N LYS A 93 -7.55 -26.50 3.27
CA LYS A 93 -8.93 -27.04 3.23
C LYS A 93 -9.03 -28.48 3.73
N GLN A 94 -7.90 -29.07 4.10
CA GLN A 94 -7.84 -30.46 4.52
C GLN A 94 -7.99 -30.59 6.03
N ASP A 95 -8.46 -31.75 6.45
CA ASP A 95 -8.52 -32.21 7.83
C ASP A 95 -7.16 -32.73 8.37
N TYR A 96 -6.09 -32.57 7.59
CA TYR A 96 -4.71 -32.91 7.94
C TYR A 96 -3.75 -31.75 7.60
N PRO A 97 -2.59 -31.67 8.27
CA PRO A 97 -1.60 -30.62 8.01
C PRO A 97 -0.97 -30.71 6.61
N ILE A 98 -0.61 -29.57 6.03
CA ILE A 98 0.03 -29.47 4.72
C ILE A 98 1.34 -28.70 4.80
N LYS A 99 2.36 -29.21 4.10
CA LYS A 99 3.66 -28.55 3.91
C LYS A 99 3.68 -27.82 2.56
N ILE A 100 3.92 -26.51 2.58
CA ILE A 100 4.04 -25.63 1.42
C ILE A 100 5.47 -25.14 1.32
N LEU A 101 6.03 -25.16 0.12
CA LEU A 101 7.26 -24.45 -0.20
C LEU A 101 6.92 -23.17 -0.92
N TRP A 102 7.56 -22.07 -0.56
CA TRP A 102 7.38 -20.83 -1.29
C TRP A 102 8.65 -20.03 -1.46
N ASN A 103 8.73 -19.28 -2.56
CA ASN A 103 9.83 -18.36 -2.84
C ASN A 103 9.31 -17.14 -3.61
N VAL A 104 10.07 -16.05 -3.56
CA VAL A 104 9.78 -14.80 -4.26
C VAL A 104 10.60 -14.73 -5.54
N ILE A 105 9.96 -14.35 -6.64
CA ILE A 105 10.57 -14.15 -7.95
C ILE A 105 10.27 -12.70 -8.37
N PRO A 106 11.13 -11.72 -8.04
CA PRO A 106 10.94 -10.33 -8.44
C PRO A 106 11.08 -10.16 -9.95
N ASN A 107 10.33 -9.21 -10.53
CA ASN A 107 10.55 -8.78 -11.91
C ASN A 107 11.97 -8.21 -12.02
N ASP A 108 12.72 -8.69 -13.01
CA ASP A 108 14.12 -8.34 -13.27
C ASP A 108 15.13 -8.72 -12.16
N GLY A 109 14.81 -9.71 -11.32
CA GLY A 109 15.74 -10.19 -10.30
C GLY A 109 15.79 -11.72 -10.19
N ASN A 110 16.70 -12.20 -9.35
CA ASN A 110 16.84 -13.63 -9.07
C ASN A 110 15.78 -14.08 -8.07
N SER A 111 15.36 -15.34 -8.18
CA SER A 111 14.51 -15.98 -7.17
C SER A 111 15.18 -16.00 -5.80
N SER A 112 14.41 -15.76 -4.75
CA SER A 112 14.83 -16.02 -3.38
C SER A 112 15.02 -17.51 -3.13
N ASN A 113 15.64 -17.85 -2.00
CA ASN A 113 15.61 -19.21 -1.46
C ASN A 113 14.17 -19.60 -1.10
N SER A 114 13.86 -20.90 -1.18
CA SER A 114 12.57 -21.44 -0.77
C SER A 114 12.46 -21.53 0.75
N ILE A 115 11.29 -21.16 1.25
CA ILE A 115 10.89 -21.24 2.67
C ILE A 115 9.82 -22.32 2.78
N ILE A 116 9.94 -23.14 3.82
CA ILE A 116 8.97 -24.19 4.13
C ILE A 116 7.99 -23.65 5.18
N LYS A 117 6.69 -23.83 4.94
CA LYS A 117 5.62 -23.53 5.89
C LYS A 117 4.76 -24.77 6.09
N ILE A 118 4.49 -25.12 7.34
CA ILE A 118 3.49 -26.14 7.68
C ILE A 118 2.23 -25.40 8.11
N LEU A 119 1.10 -25.79 7.53
CA LEU A 119 -0.23 -25.33 7.86
C LEU A 119 -0.97 -26.44 8.59
N GLU A 120 -1.57 -26.11 9.72
CA GLU A 120 -2.43 -27.01 10.47
C GLU A 120 -3.72 -27.31 9.69
N PRO A 121 -4.43 -28.40 10.00
CA PRO A 121 -5.76 -28.68 9.46
C PRO A 121 -6.69 -27.47 9.57
N GLU A 122 -7.48 -27.22 8.51
CA GLU A 122 -8.52 -26.17 8.50
C GLU A 122 -8.05 -24.77 8.94
N SER A 123 -6.74 -24.48 8.78
CA SER A 123 -6.13 -23.22 9.21
C SER A 123 -5.68 -22.35 8.04
N SER A 124 -5.56 -21.05 8.28
CA SER A 124 -5.10 -20.08 7.28
C SER A 124 -3.82 -19.35 7.69
N THR A 125 -3.04 -18.93 6.71
CA THR A 125 -1.88 -18.04 6.89
C THR A 125 -1.82 -17.01 5.76
N GLY A 126 -0.96 -16.00 5.89
CA GLY A 126 -0.75 -14.96 4.88
C GLY A 126 0.72 -14.81 4.53
N ILE A 127 1.00 -14.36 3.31
CA ILE A 127 2.30 -13.82 2.87
C ILE A 127 2.04 -12.37 2.44
N THR A 128 2.57 -11.43 3.21
CA THR A 128 2.36 -9.99 3.01
C THR A 128 3.60 -9.33 2.40
N CYS A 129 3.51 -8.06 1.99
CA CYS A 129 4.70 -7.32 1.57
C CYS A 129 5.78 -7.26 2.67
N ARG A 130 5.40 -7.30 3.95
CA ARG A 130 6.36 -7.37 5.06
C ARG A 130 7.20 -8.64 5.05
N ASP A 131 6.64 -9.75 4.58
CA ASP A 131 7.33 -11.04 4.44
C ASP A 131 8.16 -11.10 3.15
N ILE A 132 7.69 -10.45 2.09
CA ILE A 132 8.31 -10.45 0.76
C ILE A 132 9.54 -9.55 0.70
N LEU A 133 9.43 -8.30 1.19
CA LEU A 133 10.46 -7.28 1.04
C LEU A 133 11.85 -7.71 1.58
N PRO A 134 11.98 -8.38 2.74
CA PRO A 134 13.28 -8.83 3.25
C PRO A 134 13.96 -9.89 2.38
N LEU A 135 13.22 -10.59 1.51
CA LEU A 135 13.73 -11.69 0.69
C LEU A 135 14.30 -11.20 -0.65
N VAL A 136 14.16 -9.91 -0.95
CA VAL A 136 14.57 -9.32 -2.22
C VAL A 136 15.53 -8.17 -1.94
N THR A 137 16.71 -8.21 -2.55
CA THR A 137 17.80 -7.23 -2.36
C THR A 137 17.65 -5.95 -3.18
N ASN A 138 16.52 -5.74 -3.86
CA ASN A 138 16.30 -4.58 -4.73
C ASN A 138 15.79 -3.38 -3.93
N GLY A 139 16.62 -2.34 -3.79
CA GLY A 139 16.25 -1.05 -3.21
C GLY A 139 15.35 -0.18 -4.10
N LYS A 140 14.45 -0.80 -4.89
CA LYS A 140 13.45 -0.07 -5.68
C LYS A 140 12.32 0.39 -4.74
N ASN A 141 11.80 1.60 -4.97
CA ASN A 141 10.67 2.13 -4.20
C ASN A 141 9.39 1.31 -4.37
N LEU A 142 9.24 0.68 -5.54
CA LEU A 142 8.17 -0.23 -5.87
C LEU A 142 8.78 -1.55 -6.36
N LEU A 143 8.38 -2.65 -5.73
CA LEU A 143 8.80 -3.99 -6.07
C LEU A 143 7.59 -4.79 -6.57
N GLU A 144 7.72 -5.39 -7.73
CA GLU A 144 6.74 -6.33 -8.26
C GLU A 144 7.39 -7.66 -8.64
N GLY A 145 6.58 -8.70 -8.71
CA GLY A 145 7.01 -10.04 -9.09
C GLY A 145 5.93 -11.07 -8.82
N PHE A 146 6.37 -12.31 -8.64
CA PHE A 146 5.52 -13.45 -8.32
C PHE A 146 6.01 -14.15 -7.06
N VAL A 147 5.09 -14.64 -6.24
CA VAL A 147 5.40 -15.66 -5.25
C VAL A 147 5.04 -17.01 -5.86
N LEU A 148 5.98 -17.97 -5.85
CA LEU A 148 5.72 -19.33 -6.28
C LEU A 148 5.40 -20.17 -5.05
N LEU A 149 4.17 -20.65 -4.93
CA LEU A 149 3.76 -21.63 -3.93
C LEU A 149 3.80 -23.03 -4.57
N SER A 150 4.46 -23.99 -3.92
CA SER A 150 4.64 -25.35 -4.42
C SER A 150 4.30 -26.39 -3.36
N LEU A 151 3.48 -27.37 -3.76
CA LEU A 151 3.11 -28.54 -2.99
C LEU A 151 3.63 -29.78 -3.72
N PRO A 152 4.85 -30.26 -3.38
CA PRO A 152 5.39 -31.48 -3.97
C PRO A 152 4.62 -32.68 -3.42
N ILE A 153 3.79 -33.31 -4.25
CA ILE A 153 2.96 -34.45 -3.87
C ILE A 153 3.81 -35.72 -3.83
N SER A 154 4.57 -35.94 -4.89
CA SER A 154 5.43 -37.12 -5.05
C SER A 154 6.88 -36.69 -5.25
N GLY A 155 7.65 -36.66 -4.16
CA GLY A 155 9.07 -36.37 -4.13
C GLY A 155 9.82 -37.24 -3.12
N ASN A 156 11.14 -37.31 -3.26
CA ASN A 156 11.97 -38.26 -2.49
C ASN A 156 12.52 -37.64 -1.18
N MET A 157 12.43 -36.31 -1.01
CA MET A 157 13.06 -35.60 0.12
C MET A 157 12.15 -34.61 0.86
N ILE A 158 11.26 -33.88 0.17
CA ILE A 158 10.32 -32.94 0.80
C ILE A 158 8.97 -33.11 0.11
N ASN A 159 7.94 -33.54 0.85
CA ASN A 159 6.59 -33.74 0.34
C ASN A 159 5.58 -32.86 1.07
N ALA A 160 4.44 -32.63 0.43
CA ALA A 160 3.34 -31.80 0.91
C ALA A 160 2.64 -32.39 2.14
N PHE A 161 2.86 -33.67 2.43
CA PHE A 161 2.21 -34.39 3.53
C PHE A 161 3.22 -34.64 4.66
N PRO A 162 3.19 -33.87 5.76
CA PRO A 162 4.04 -34.13 6.91
C PRO A 162 3.64 -35.43 7.64
N ASP A 163 4.59 -36.06 8.35
CA ASP A 163 4.29 -37.23 9.18
C ASP A 163 3.52 -36.78 10.44
N PRO A 164 2.37 -37.40 10.77
CA PRO A 164 1.60 -37.08 11.97
C PRO A 164 2.39 -37.15 13.28
N ASN A 165 3.43 -37.99 13.34
CA ASN A 165 4.26 -38.20 14.53
C ASN A 165 5.59 -37.42 14.47
N ASN A 166 5.96 -36.89 13.29
CA ASN A 166 7.15 -36.09 13.09
C ASN A 166 6.94 -35.04 11.97
N PRO A 167 6.49 -33.82 12.30
CA PRO A 167 6.18 -32.79 11.31
C PRO A 167 7.34 -32.41 10.37
N GLU A 168 8.59 -32.65 10.79
CA GLU A 168 9.78 -32.42 9.98
C GLU A 168 9.91 -33.46 8.85
N ALA A 169 9.49 -34.70 9.11
CA ALA A 169 9.41 -35.76 8.11
C ALA A 169 8.21 -35.55 7.17
N SER A 170 8.22 -36.26 6.04
CA SER A 170 7.10 -36.24 5.09
C SER A 170 6.75 -37.66 4.67
N ILE A 171 5.46 -37.94 4.53
CA ILE A 171 4.93 -39.22 4.06
C ILE A 171 4.67 -39.17 2.55
N LEU A 172 4.73 -40.33 1.90
CA LEU A 172 4.33 -40.48 0.51
C LEU A 172 2.82 -40.69 0.44
N ARG A 173 2.14 -39.80 -0.30
CA ARG A 173 0.72 -39.95 -0.63
C ARG A 173 0.55 -39.64 -2.11
N SER A 174 -0.16 -40.51 -2.82
CA SER A 174 -0.58 -40.25 -4.20
C SER A 174 -1.94 -39.59 -4.18
N ILE A 175 -2.11 -38.56 -5.01
CA ILE A 175 -3.41 -37.94 -5.27
C ILE A 175 -3.61 -37.88 -6.79
N ASP A 176 -4.87 -37.84 -7.21
CA ASP A 176 -5.26 -37.58 -8.60
C ASP A 176 -5.56 -36.08 -8.82
N GLU A 177 -5.95 -35.73 -10.05
CA GLU A 177 -6.28 -34.35 -10.43
C GLU A 177 -7.49 -33.80 -9.66
N LEU A 178 -8.49 -34.62 -9.39
CA LEU A 178 -9.71 -34.21 -8.66
C LEU A 178 -9.39 -33.85 -7.21
N GLN A 179 -8.35 -34.47 -6.65
CA GLN A 179 -7.84 -34.23 -5.30
C GLN A 179 -6.73 -33.18 -5.23
N ALA A 180 -6.26 -32.65 -6.37
CA ALA A 180 -5.11 -31.73 -6.43
C ALA A 180 -5.38 -30.35 -5.80
N ASN A 181 -6.65 -29.99 -5.60
CA ASN A 181 -7.04 -28.71 -5.01
C ASN A 181 -6.93 -28.72 -3.47
N LEU A 182 -5.72 -28.96 -2.95
CA LEU A 182 -5.47 -29.18 -1.53
C LEU A 182 -5.64 -27.92 -0.68
N ILE A 183 -5.28 -26.75 -1.21
CA ILE A 183 -5.33 -25.46 -0.52
C ILE A 183 -6.19 -24.47 -1.31
N ASP A 184 -6.60 -23.39 -0.66
CA ASP A 184 -7.13 -22.20 -1.32
C ASP A 184 -6.09 -21.08 -1.27
N VAL A 185 -5.92 -20.37 -2.38
CA VAL A 185 -5.01 -19.22 -2.45
C VAL A 185 -5.79 -18.03 -2.98
N GLN A 186 -5.83 -16.98 -2.18
CA GLN A 186 -6.47 -15.71 -2.51
C GLN A 186 -5.45 -14.59 -2.35
N VAL A 187 -5.48 -13.63 -3.28
CA VAL A 187 -4.62 -12.46 -3.23
C VAL A 187 -5.49 -11.23 -3.06
N PHE A 188 -5.15 -10.40 -2.09
CA PHE A 188 -5.70 -9.07 -1.88
C PHE A 188 -4.64 -8.04 -2.26
N TYR A 189 -5.02 -7.11 -3.13
CA TYR A 189 -4.21 -5.97 -3.50
C TYR A 189 -4.86 -4.74 -2.91
N THR A 190 -4.08 -3.96 -2.17
CA THR A 190 -4.48 -2.64 -1.71
C THR A 190 -3.61 -1.60 -2.40
N ALA A 191 -4.27 -0.58 -2.94
CA ALA A 191 -3.62 0.59 -3.52
C ALA A 191 -4.11 1.84 -2.80
N ASN A 192 -3.20 2.80 -2.62
CA ASN A 192 -3.46 4.04 -1.89
C ASN A 192 -4.01 3.78 -0.49
N ALA A 193 -3.55 2.71 0.18
CA ALA A 193 -3.82 2.54 1.59
C ALA A 193 -3.14 3.69 2.33
N LEU A 194 -3.91 4.70 2.72
CA LEU A 194 -3.43 5.71 3.65
C LEU A 194 -3.21 5.03 5.00
N PRO A 195 -2.05 5.24 5.66
CA PRO A 195 -1.80 4.65 6.98
C PRO A 195 -2.82 5.12 8.03
N GLU A 196 -3.47 6.25 7.78
CA GLU A 196 -4.59 6.77 8.56
C GLU A 196 -5.78 6.98 7.62
N LEU A 197 -6.98 6.64 8.09
CA LEU A 197 -8.21 6.89 7.33
C LEU A 197 -8.29 8.38 6.96
N PRO A 198 -8.80 8.70 5.77
CA PRO A 198 -8.98 10.08 5.36
C PRO A 198 -9.80 10.80 6.43
N SER A 199 -9.13 11.72 7.11
CA SER A 199 -9.69 12.52 8.17
C SER A 199 -9.84 13.94 7.67
N GLU A 200 -10.87 14.61 8.17
CA GLU A 200 -11.01 16.05 8.00
C GLU A 200 -9.83 16.70 8.73
N MET A 201 -8.93 17.31 7.96
CA MET A 201 -7.85 18.09 8.52
C MET A 201 -8.31 19.54 8.60
N ILE A 202 -8.32 20.08 9.80
CA ILE A 202 -8.69 21.47 10.05
C ILE A 202 -7.43 22.28 10.19
N PHE A 203 -7.39 23.45 9.58
CA PHE A 203 -6.27 24.36 9.67
C PHE A 203 -6.76 25.75 10.08
N SER A 204 -6.01 26.41 10.95
CA SER A 204 -6.16 27.85 11.19
C SER A 204 -5.30 28.56 10.16
N LYS A 205 -5.92 29.34 9.28
CA LYS A 205 -5.24 30.29 8.40
C LYS A 205 -5.09 31.61 9.17
N ILE A 206 -3.85 32.01 9.43
CA ILE A 206 -3.53 33.14 10.30
C ILE A 206 -2.73 34.16 9.51
N ASP A 207 -3.31 35.35 9.35
CA ASP A 207 -2.62 36.51 8.82
C ASP A 207 -2.06 37.31 10.00
N PHE A 208 -0.76 37.57 10.00
CA PHE A 208 -0.08 38.26 11.10
C PHE A 208 0.99 39.23 10.62
N ARG A 209 1.38 40.15 11.49
CA ARG A 209 2.54 41.03 11.30
C ARG A 209 3.51 40.89 12.45
N ILE A 210 4.80 40.92 12.14
CA ILE A 210 5.86 41.04 13.13
C ILE A 210 6.15 42.53 13.32
N LEU A 211 5.77 43.09 14.46
CA LEU A 211 5.93 44.51 14.76
C LEU A 211 7.37 44.85 15.16
N SER A 212 8.00 43.95 15.91
CA SER A 212 9.40 44.07 16.33
C SER A 212 10.02 42.71 16.62
N ASP A 213 11.26 42.52 16.17
CA ASP A 213 12.12 41.39 16.52
C ASP A 213 13.42 41.91 17.16
N PRO A 214 13.55 41.89 18.50
CA PRO A 214 14.77 42.29 19.18
C PRO A 214 15.95 41.32 18.97
N SER A 215 15.70 40.08 18.52
CA SER A 215 16.77 39.08 18.31
C SER A 215 17.60 39.38 17.06
N GLY A 216 17.01 40.06 16.07
CA GLY A 216 17.62 40.33 14.77
C GLY A 216 17.79 39.08 13.90
N LYS A 217 17.26 37.92 14.32
CA LYS A 217 17.36 36.65 13.59
C LYS A 217 16.30 36.53 12.49
N ILE A 218 15.19 37.25 12.61
CA ILE A 218 14.16 37.29 11.58
C ILE A 218 14.58 38.28 10.49
N PRO A 219 14.56 37.88 9.19
CA PRO A 219 14.86 38.78 8.09
C PRO A 219 14.02 40.07 8.14
N GLN A 220 14.69 41.22 8.00
CA GLN A 220 14.04 42.54 8.06
C GLN A 220 12.91 42.70 7.05
N GLY A 221 12.99 42.01 5.90
CA GLY A 221 11.93 42.00 4.90
C GLY A 221 10.59 41.43 5.41
N PHE A 222 10.57 40.64 6.48
CA PHE A 222 9.34 40.11 7.07
C PHE A 222 8.72 41.03 8.13
N LEU A 223 9.46 42.01 8.63
CA LEU A 223 8.93 42.94 9.63
C LEU A 223 7.91 43.89 9.01
N ARG A 224 6.80 44.11 9.73
CA ARG A 224 5.66 44.96 9.34
C ARG A 224 4.92 44.57 8.06
N GLN A 225 5.32 43.50 7.39
CA GLN A 225 4.57 42.90 6.30
C GLN A 225 3.47 41.97 6.84
N VAL A 226 2.40 41.83 6.08
CA VAL A 226 1.37 40.81 6.35
C VAL A 226 1.93 39.48 5.88
N LEU A 227 2.01 38.54 6.80
CA LEU A 227 2.49 37.19 6.62
C LEU A 227 1.33 36.23 6.86
N GLU A 228 1.24 35.17 6.08
CA GLU A 228 0.18 34.17 6.17
C GLU A 228 0.77 32.83 6.61
N VAL A 229 0.11 32.15 7.53
CA VAL A 229 0.44 30.76 7.85
C VAL A 229 -0.80 29.91 8.04
N SER A 230 -0.76 28.68 7.55
CA SER A 230 -1.76 27.64 7.84
C SER A 230 -1.21 26.67 8.87
N LEU A 231 -1.90 26.51 10.00
CA LEU A 231 -1.49 25.62 11.10
C LEU A 231 -2.58 24.59 11.44
N ALA A 232 -2.23 23.31 11.47
CA ALA A 232 -3.15 22.20 11.77
C ALA A 232 -3.84 22.39 13.13
N SER A 233 -5.15 22.27 13.20
CA SER A 233 -5.98 22.58 14.37
C SER A 233 -6.93 21.42 14.66
N ASN A 234 -7.35 21.30 15.91
CA ASN A 234 -8.34 20.32 16.36
C ASN A 234 -9.66 21.03 16.74
N ILE A 235 -10.81 20.39 16.49
CA ILE A 235 -12.17 20.87 16.83
C ILE A 235 -12.31 21.10 18.33
N ASP A 236 -11.67 20.26 19.15
CA ASP A 236 -11.85 20.26 20.60
C ASP A 236 -10.90 21.20 21.35
N GLN A 237 -10.09 21.99 20.63
CA GLN A 237 -9.07 22.84 21.23
C GLN A 237 -9.18 24.29 20.76
N ILE A 238 -9.25 25.21 21.73
CA ILE A 238 -9.10 26.65 21.49
C ILE A 238 -7.61 26.99 21.55
N TYR A 239 -7.10 27.59 20.48
CA TYR A 239 -5.68 27.92 20.34
C TYR A 239 -5.41 29.41 20.57
N ASP A 240 -4.34 29.71 21.30
CA ASP A 240 -3.73 31.05 21.30
C ASP A 240 -2.87 31.20 20.03
N GLN A 241 -3.40 31.94 19.06
CA GLN A 241 -2.74 32.12 17.76
C GLN A 241 -1.42 32.91 17.88
N ILE A 242 -1.28 33.81 18.86
CA ILE A 242 -0.02 34.54 19.08
C ILE A 242 1.06 33.56 19.51
N LEU A 243 0.76 32.71 20.49
CA LEU A 243 1.71 31.70 20.96
C LEU A 243 2.08 30.70 19.85
N ARG A 244 1.12 30.28 19.02
CA ARG A 244 1.39 29.37 17.90
C ARG A 244 2.30 29.98 16.85
N VAL A 245 2.02 31.21 16.43
CA VAL A 245 2.88 31.93 15.48
C VAL A 245 4.27 32.17 16.09
N LYS A 246 4.36 32.53 17.37
CA LYS A 246 5.64 32.65 18.08
C LYS A 246 6.44 31.35 18.11
N SER A 247 5.78 30.22 18.42
CA SER A 247 6.41 28.90 18.42
C SER A 247 6.92 28.52 17.03
N LEU A 248 6.15 28.81 15.99
CA LEU A 248 6.57 28.60 14.61
C LEU A 248 7.80 29.43 14.25
N LEU A 249 7.79 30.73 14.59
CA LEU A 249 8.95 31.61 14.34
C LEU A 249 10.17 31.16 15.15
N LYS A 250 9.97 30.66 16.37
CA LYS A 250 11.02 30.08 17.21
C LYS A 250 11.72 28.92 16.52
N GLU A 251 10.96 27.98 16.01
CA GLU A 251 11.49 26.82 15.28
C GLU A 251 12.19 27.26 13.99
N ARG A 252 11.53 28.10 13.18
CA ARG A 252 12.01 28.48 11.84
C ARG A 252 13.28 29.35 11.87
N PHE A 253 13.42 30.21 12.87
CA PHE A 253 14.56 31.13 13.00
C PHE A 253 15.48 30.78 14.18
N SER A 254 15.33 29.58 14.76
CA SER A 254 16.15 29.10 15.86
C SER A 254 16.27 30.11 17.01
N LEU A 255 15.11 30.62 17.45
CA LEU A 255 15.03 31.55 18.57
C LEU A 255 15.08 30.78 19.90
N SER A 256 15.69 31.39 20.90
CA SER A 256 15.56 30.96 22.29
C SER A 256 14.20 31.35 22.86
N ASP A 257 13.84 30.79 24.02
CA ASP A 257 12.57 31.12 24.69
C ASP A 257 12.45 32.60 25.07
N SER A 258 13.54 33.23 25.49
CA SER A 258 13.55 34.66 25.81
C SER A 258 13.37 35.52 24.57
N GLU A 259 14.02 35.15 23.45
CA GLU A 259 13.86 35.84 22.17
C GLU A 259 12.44 35.69 21.61
N MET A 260 11.85 34.50 21.65
CA MET A 260 10.46 34.26 21.26
C MET A 260 9.47 35.13 22.05
N ASN A 261 9.67 35.23 23.36
CA ASN A 261 8.81 36.03 24.23
C ASN A 261 8.94 37.54 23.94
N ALA A 262 10.14 38.00 23.56
CA ALA A 262 10.42 39.39 23.24
C ALA A 262 9.89 39.86 21.87
N ILE A 263 9.58 38.94 20.95
CA ILE A 263 8.96 39.29 19.66
C ILE A 263 7.56 39.84 19.89
N ASN A 264 7.23 40.94 19.20
CA ASN A 264 5.89 41.50 19.20
C ASN A 264 5.17 41.17 17.88
N ILE A 265 4.01 40.54 18.00
CA ILE A 265 3.21 40.05 16.87
C ILE A 265 1.80 40.60 17.00
N GLN A 266 1.22 40.99 15.87
CA GLN A 266 -0.18 41.31 15.74
C GLN A 266 -0.85 40.31 14.81
N ILE A 267 -1.94 39.69 15.28
CA ILE A 267 -2.83 38.90 14.41
C ILE A 267 -3.79 39.87 13.73
N GLU A 268 -3.80 39.85 12.40
CA GLU A 268 -4.70 40.67 11.57
C GLU A 268 -6.01 39.91 11.33
N ARG A 269 -5.89 38.63 11.01
CA ARG A 269 -7.02 37.75 10.70
C ARG A 269 -6.69 36.31 11.10
N SER A 270 -7.70 35.58 11.55
CA SER A 270 -7.61 34.15 11.76
C SER A 270 -8.91 33.51 11.27
N ASP A 271 -8.81 32.70 10.23
CA ASP A 271 -9.91 31.90 9.71
C ASP A 271 -9.65 30.41 9.98
N ILE A 272 -10.72 29.62 9.98
CA ILE A 272 -10.64 28.17 10.04
C ILE A 272 -11.02 27.65 8.65
N ASP A 273 -10.18 26.78 8.10
CA ASP A 273 -10.44 26.06 6.86
C ASP A 273 -10.39 24.55 7.14
N SER A 274 -11.13 23.76 6.37
CA SER A 274 -11.07 22.31 6.45
C SER A 274 -10.84 21.68 5.09
N LEU A 275 -9.93 20.71 5.07
CA LEU A 275 -9.62 19.96 3.88
C LEU A 275 -9.99 18.50 4.12
N PHE A 276 -10.78 17.94 3.21
CA PHE A 276 -10.98 16.51 3.15
C PHE A 276 -9.85 15.89 2.35
N THR A 277 -9.09 15.01 3.00
CA THR A 277 -8.22 14.09 2.28
C THR A 277 -9.10 13.16 1.44
N LYS A 278 -8.88 13.12 0.12
CA LYS A 278 -9.65 12.22 -0.75
C LYS A 278 -9.23 10.78 -0.47
N ASP A 279 -10.22 9.95 -0.16
CA ASP A 279 -10.03 8.51 -0.11
C ASP A 279 -10.00 7.94 -1.53
N ASP A 280 -8.80 7.78 -2.06
CA ASP A 280 -8.59 7.08 -3.33
C ASP A 280 -8.14 5.63 -3.10
N HIS A 281 -8.45 5.06 -1.92
CA HIS A 281 -8.15 3.67 -1.59
C HIS A 281 -8.90 2.70 -2.52
N ALA A 282 -8.16 1.74 -3.05
CA ALA A 282 -8.72 0.69 -3.88
C ALA A 282 -8.29 -0.68 -3.35
N ILE A 283 -9.27 -1.59 -3.26
CA ILE A 283 -9.05 -3.00 -2.92
C ILE A 283 -9.47 -3.84 -4.12
N SER A 284 -8.62 -4.80 -4.48
CA SER A 284 -8.96 -5.85 -5.42
C SER A 284 -8.64 -7.20 -4.81
N SER A 285 -9.46 -8.21 -5.10
CA SER A 285 -9.19 -9.58 -4.67
C SER A 285 -9.28 -10.56 -5.84
N SER A 286 -8.44 -11.58 -5.81
CA SER A 286 -8.39 -12.62 -6.84
C SER A 286 -8.17 -13.97 -6.20
N ARG A 287 -8.96 -14.96 -6.61
CA ARG A 287 -8.78 -16.36 -6.20
C ARG A 287 -8.00 -17.09 -7.29
N LEU A 288 -6.97 -17.84 -6.90
CA LEU A 288 -6.09 -18.52 -7.85
C LEU A 288 -6.47 -19.99 -8.04
N SER A 289 -6.38 -20.43 -9.28
CA SER A 289 -6.47 -21.86 -9.62
C SER A 289 -5.08 -22.50 -9.60
N PRO A 290 -4.96 -23.76 -9.17
CA PRO A 290 -3.68 -24.46 -9.18
C PRO A 290 -3.21 -24.80 -10.60
N ASN A 291 -1.89 -24.82 -10.79
CA ASN A 291 -1.24 -25.50 -11.90
C ASN A 291 -0.79 -26.88 -11.44
N ILE A 292 -1.17 -27.93 -12.18
CA ILE A 292 -0.94 -29.32 -11.80
C ILE A 292 0.09 -29.93 -12.75
N TYR A 293 1.14 -30.53 -12.19
CA TYR A 293 2.18 -31.24 -12.94
C TYR A 293 2.08 -32.73 -12.64
N PHE A 294 2.02 -33.56 -13.69
CA PHE A 294 1.93 -35.01 -13.62
C PHE A 294 3.29 -35.68 -13.74
N ARG A 295 3.36 -36.96 -13.36
CA ARG A 295 4.54 -37.82 -13.49
C ARG A 295 4.55 -38.60 -14.80
#